data_AF-A0A4R2TNC4-F1
#
_entry.id   AF-A0A4R2TNC4-F1
#
_cell.length_a   1.000
_cell.length_b   1.000
_cell.length_c   1.000
_cell.angle_alpha   90.00
_cell.angle_beta   90.00
_cell.angle_gamma   90.00
#
_symmetry.space_group_name_H-M   'P 1'
#
loop_
_entity.id
_entity.type
_entity.pdbx_description
1 polymer ?
#
loop_
_entity_poly.entity_id
_entity_poly.type
_entity_poly.pdbx_seq_one_letter_code
_entity_poly.pdbx_strand_id
1 'polypeptide(L)'
;MTGRTIKSHDPDLDQTIIDMSSACHRLRLAEDRVIYLRGKEEHPAVPAAVAHAAAIRDTLAMRAGRMGIKPASALRLIIDQHEFLRQKMGRRPNMEQLEASVAAAADVLARQAAADQALAIEAETIARRSRHMDGAGVAAVAYLRACA
;
A
#
# COMPACT_ATOMS: atom_id res chain seq x y z
N MET A 1 -11.14 -24.77 -20.46
CA MET A 1 -10.31 -23.55 -20.50
C MET A 1 -8.85 -23.94 -20.28
N THR A 2 -8.04 -23.95 -21.32
CA THR A 2 -6.62 -24.31 -21.27
C THR A 2 -5.77 -23.07 -21.61
N GLY A 3 -5.72 -22.11 -20.69
CA GLY A 3 -4.83 -20.95 -20.81
C GLY A 3 -3.36 -21.37 -20.66
N ARG A 4 -2.46 -20.71 -21.41
CA ARG A 4 -1.01 -20.91 -21.33
C ARG A 4 -0.50 -20.55 -19.92
N THR A 5 0.40 -21.37 -19.37
CA THR A 5 1.06 -21.06 -18.10
C THR A 5 1.93 -19.81 -18.26
N ILE A 6 2.18 -19.08 -17.17
CA ILE A 6 3.02 -17.87 -17.22
C ILE A 6 4.39 -18.21 -17.83
N LYS A 7 5.01 -19.31 -17.40
CA LYS A 7 6.27 -19.81 -17.97
C LYS A 7 6.28 -19.93 -19.51
N SER A 8 5.18 -20.32 -20.15
CA SER A 8 5.13 -20.46 -21.61
C SER A 8 4.68 -19.20 -22.34
N HIS A 9 4.07 -18.25 -21.61
CA HIS A 9 3.61 -16.98 -22.17
C HIS A 9 4.65 -15.86 -22.00
N ASP A 10 5.24 -15.78 -20.81
CA ASP A 10 6.23 -14.79 -20.41
C ASP A 10 7.23 -15.44 -19.41
N PRO A 11 8.30 -16.08 -19.92
CA PRO A 11 9.32 -16.72 -19.10
C PRO A 11 10.07 -15.74 -18.18
N ASP A 12 10.26 -14.49 -18.63
CA ASP A 12 10.97 -13.46 -17.86
C ASP A 12 10.14 -13.00 -16.66
N LEU A 13 8.83 -12.88 -16.83
CA LEU A 13 7.90 -12.65 -15.74
C LEU A 13 7.82 -13.82 -14.77
N ASP A 14 7.74 -15.08 -15.26
CA ASP A 14 7.75 -16.27 -14.38
C ASP A 14 9.01 -16.30 -13.51
N GLN A 15 10.18 -16.06 -14.10
CA GLN A 15 11.44 -16.02 -13.37
C GLN A 15 11.48 -14.84 -12.40
N THR A 16 11.01 -13.66 -12.80
CA THR A 16 10.99 -12.49 -11.94
C THR A 16 10.08 -12.69 -10.71
N ILE A 17 8.92 -13.33 -10.89
CA ILE A 17 8.04 -13.67 -9.78
C ILE A 17 8.79 -14.55 -8.78
N ILE A 18 9.45 -15.62 -9.24
CA ILE A 18 10.22 -16.52 -8.38
C ILE A 18 11.32 -15.76 -7.63
N ASP A 19 12.09 -14.94 -8.33
CA ASP A 19 13.22 -14.20 -7.76
C ASP A 19 12.77 -13.15 -6.72
N MET A 20 11.61 -12.52 -6.94
CA MET A 20 11.17 -11.35 -6.18
C MET A 20 10.09 -11.63 -5.14
N SER A 21 9.44 -12.80 -5.13
CA SER A 21 8.44 -13.17 -4.12
C SER A 21 8.94 -12.96 -2.68
N SER A 22 10.19 -13.35 -2.39
CA SER A 22 10.80 -13.11 -1.06
C SER A 22 11.01 -11.62 -0.76
N ALA A 23 11.38 -10.82 -1.76
CA ALA A 23 11.55 -9.38 -1.60
C ALA A 23 10.21 -8.68 -1.33
N CYS A 24 9.13 -9.08 -2.01
CA CYS A 24 7.77 -8.59 -1.75
C CYS A 24 7.32 -8.93 -0.33
N HIS A 25 7.56 -10.15 0.14
CA HIS A 25 7.25 -10.54 1.51
C HIS A 25 8.04 -9.71 2.54
N ARG A 26 9.36 -9.55 2.34
CA ARG A 26 10.21 -8.72 3.21
C ARG A 26 9.79 -7.26 3.21
N LEU A 27 9.38 -6.72 2.05
CA LEU A 27 8.86 -5.36 1.96
C LEU A 27 7.60 -5.20 2.81
N ARG A 28 6.65 -6.13 2.74
CA ARG A 28 5.44 -6.10 3.56
C ARG A 28 5.78 -6.07 5.06
N LEU A 29 6.67 -6.95 5.51
CA LEU A 29 7.12 -6.96 6.91
C LEU A 29 7.81 -5.64 7.33
N ALA A 30 8.60 -5.05 6.42
CA ALA A 30 9.26 -3.77 6.67
C ALA A 30 8.24 -2.61 6.76
N GLU A 31 7.21 -2.61 5.91
CA GLU A 31 6.13 -1.62 5.95
C GLU A 31 5.27 -1.76 7.21
N ASP A 32 4.90 -2.98 7.60
CA ASP A 32 4.18 -3.26 8.85
C ASP A 32 4.99 -2.77 10.06
N ARG A 33 6.32 -2.96 10.04
CA ARG A 33 7.22 -2.45 11.07
C ARG A 33 7.22 -0.92 11.13
N VAL A 34 7.22 -0.23 9.99
CA VAL A 34 7.13 1.24 9.95
C VAL A 34 5.81 1.72 10.56
N ILE A 35 4.69 1.09 10.19
CA ILE A 35 3.36 1.42 10.72
C ILE A 35 3.34 1.23 12.24
N TYR A 36 3.79 0.06 12.70
CA TYR A 36 3.86 -0.26 14.12
C TYR A 36 4.69 0.76 14.92
N LEU A 37 5.86 1.14 14.40
CA LEU A 37 6.75 2.09 15.08
C LEU A 37 6.18 3.50 15.09
N ARG A 38 5.48 3.94 14.03
CA ARG A 38 4.81 5.26 14.01
C ARG A 38 3.65 5.35 15.00
N GLY A 39 3.01 4.23 15.31
CA GLY A 39 1.96 4.15 16.34
C GLY A 39 2.47 4.24 17.77
N LYS A 40 3.80 4.18 17.99
CA LYS A 40 4.44 4.39 19.30
C LYS A 40 5.14 5.74 19.26
N GLU A 41 4.64 6.71 20.03
CA GLU A 41 5.16 8.08 20.21
C GLU A 41 6.62 8.24 19.76
N GLU A 42 6.84 9.03 18.69
CA GLU A 42 8.13 9.38 18.07
C GLU A 42 9.29 8.37 18.30
N HIS A 43 9.06 7.10 17.97
CA HIS A 43 10.05 6.06 18.24
C HIS A 43 11.35 6.29 17.44
N PRO A 44 12.54 6.32 18.06
CA PRO A 44 13.81 6.71 17.41
C PRO A 44 14.24 5.77 16.28
N ALA A 45 13.71 4.55 16.24
CA ALA A 45 13.96 3.59 15.16
C ALA A 45 13.12 3.83 13.87
N VAL A 46 12.18 4.78 13.85
CA VAL A 46 11.34 5.06 12.67
C VAL A 46 12.17 5.39 11.43
N PRO A 47 13.19 6.28 11.46
CA PRO A 47 14.00 6.59 10.28
C PRO A 47 14.70 5.37 9.70
N ALA A 48 15.27 4.51 10.56
CA ALA A 48 15.95 3.29 10.13
C ALA A 48 14.97 2.28 9.48
N ALA A 49 13.76 2.11 10.05
CA ALA A 49 12.74 1.24 9.47
C ALA A 49 12.25 1.76 8.11
N VAL A 50 12.07 3.08 7.96
CA VAL A 50 11.69 3.72 6.69
C VAL A 50 12.78 3.51 5.64
N ALA A 51 14.05 3.72 5.99
CA ALA A 51 15.17 3.51 5.08
C ALA A 51 15.29 2.04 4.63
N HIS A 52 15.06 1.09 5.54
CA HIS A 52 15.07 -0.34 5.20
C HIS A 52 13.95 -0.70 4.21
N ALA A 53 12.72 -0.22 4.44
CA ALA A 53 11.61 -0.42 3.50
C ALA A 53 11.88 0.23 2.13
N ALA A 54 12.50 1.42 2.13
CA ALA A 54 12.88 2.12 0.90
C ALA A 54 13.91 1.33 0.07
N ALA A 55 14.96 0.79 0.69
CA ALA A 55 15.97 0.00 -0.01
C ALA A 55 15.39 -1.25 -0.71
N ILE A 56 14.40 -1.90 -0.09
CA ILE A 56 13.69 -3.04 -0.71
C ILE A 56 12.80 -2.55 -1.87
N ARG A 57 12.11 -1.40 -1.71
CA ARG A 57 11.34 -0.78 -2.81
C ARG A 57 12.21 -0.43 -4.00
N ASP A 58 13.42 0.09 -3.78
CA ASP A 58 14.35 0.42 -4.86
C ASP A 58 14.78 -0.82 -5.64
N THR A 59 14.97 -1.94 -4.95
CA THR A 59 15.26 -3.23 -5.59
C THR A 59 14.10 -3.68 -6.49
N LEU A 60 12.86 -3.57 -6.02
CA LEU A 60 11.67 -3.85 -6.83
C LEU A 60 11.53 -2.90 -8.01
N ALA A 61 11.78 -1.60 -7.80
CA ALA A 61 11.71 -0.58 -8.85
C ALA A 61 12.74 -0.81 -9.94
N MET A 62 13.97 -1.20 -9.58
CA MET A 62 15.00 -1.56 -10.54
C MET A 62 14.58 -2.76 -11.40
N ARG A 63 14.03 -3.81 -10.78
CA ARG A 63 13.57 -5.00 -11.51
C ARG A 63 12.38 -4.67 -12.42
N ALA A 64 11.39 -3.93 -11.93
CA ALA A 64 10.26 -3.48 -12.71
C ALA A 64 10.70 -2.62 -13.91
N GLY A 65 11.66 -1.72 -13.71
CA GLY A 65 12.24 -0.89 -14.76
C GLY A 65 12.90 -1.70 -15.88
N ARG A 66 13.64 -2.77 -15.55
CA ARG A 66 14.23 -3.69 -16.54
C ARG A 66 13.17 -4.42 -17.38
N MET A 67 12.00 -4.68 -16.80
CA MET A 67 10.87 -5.30 -17.49
C MET A 67 9.96 -4.30 -18.21
N GLY A 68 10.23 -2.99 -18.10
CA GLY A 68 9.33 -1.97 -18.63
C GLY A 68 8.00 -1.83 -17.87
N ILE A 69 7.86 -2.45 -16.70
CA ILE A 69 6.64 -2.40 -15.88
C ILE A 69 6.62 -1.08 -15.11
N LYS A 70 5.56 -0.27 -15.32
CA LYS A 70 5.38 1.03 -14.67
C LYS A 70 3.95 1.19 -14.16
N PRO A 71 3.75 1.80 -12.97
CA PRO A 71 4.77 2.13 -11.97
C PRO A 71 5.39 0.88 -11.33
N ALA A 72 6.51 1.01 -10.61
CA ALA A 72 7.20 -0.10 -9.95
C ALA A 72 6.30 -0.92 -9.01
N SER A 73 5.29 -0.28 -8.40
CA SER A 73 4.27 -0.94 -7.57
C SER A 73 3.43 -1.97 -8.33
N ALA A 74 3.31 -1.86 -9.66
CA ALA A 74 2.58 -2.84 -10.47
C ALA A 74 3.26 -4.22 -10.44
N LEU A 75 4.59 -4.28 -10.42
CA LEU A 75 5.32 -5.55 -10.30
C LEU A 75 5.00 -6.23 -8.97
N ARG A 76 4.95 -5.47 -7.88
CA ARG A 76 4.56 -6.00 -6.56
C ARG A 76 3.15 -6.56 -6.60
N LEU A 77 2.19 -5.82 -7.18
CA LEU A 77 0.80 -6.27 -7.29
C LEU A 77 0.70 -7.61 -8.06
N ILE A 78 1.42 -7.74 -9.18
CA ILE A 78 1.45 -8.97 -9.97
C ILE A 78 1.97 -10.14 -9.14
N ILE A 79 3.08 -9.96 -8.42
CA ILE A 79 3.69 -11.00 -7.58
C ILE A 79 2.74 -11.41 -6.44
N ASP A 80 2.15 -10.42 -5.75
CA ASP A 80 1.25 -10.68 -4.62
C ASP A 80 0.01 -11.47 -5.08
N GLN A 81 -0.57 -11.12 -6.24
CA GLN A 81 -1.70 -11.84 -6.81
C GLN A 81 -1.32 -13.23 -7.32
N HIS A 82 -0.13 -13.39 -7.89
CA HIS A 82 0.37 -14.69 -8.28
C HIS A 82 0.49 -15.63 -7.07
N GLU A 83 1.13 -15.20 -5.98
CA GLU A 83 1.27 -16.01 -4.76
C GLU A 83 -0.08 -16.28 -4.10
N PHE A 84 -0.98 -15.30 -4.07
CA PHE A 84 -2.35 -15.50 -3.58
C PHE A 84 -3.08 -16.60 -4.37
N LEU A 85 -3.09 -16.53 -5.70
CA LEU A 85 -3.72 -17.56 -6.53
C LEU A 85 -3.04 -18.91 -6.38
N ARG A 86 -1.71 -18.94 -6.32
CA ARG A 86 -0.95 -20.17 -6.13
C ARG A 86 -1.33 -20.87 -4.83
N GLN A 87 -1.44 -20.13 -3.73
CA GLN A 87 -1.87 -20.65 -2.43
C GLN A 87 -3.32 -21.12 -2.48
N LYS A 88 -4.22 -20.30 -3.07
CA LYS A 88 -5.65 -20.62 -3.17
C LYS A 88 -5.94 -21.86 -4.02
N MET A 89 -5.19 -22.05 -5.09
CA MET A 89 -5.42 -23.11 -6.08
C MET A 89 -4.54 -24.35 -5.87
N GLY A 90 -3.49 -24.27 -5.06
CA GLY A 90 -2.49 -25.33 -4.91
C GLY A 90 -1.61 -25.57 -6.14
N ARG A 91 -1.69 -24.69 -7.16
CA ARG A 91 -0.94 -24.78 -8.42
C ARG A 91 -0.65 -23.40 -8.97
N ARG A 92 0.32 -23.28 -9.89
CA ARG A 92 0.59 -22.01 -10.58
C ARG A 92 -0.62 -21.56 -11.41
N PRO A 93 -1.03 -20.28 -11.32
CA PRO A 93 -2.06 -19.73 -12.19
C PRO A 93 -1.57 -19.63 -13.64
N ASN A 94 -2.50 -19.64 -14.58
CA ASN A 94 -2.21 -19.27 -15.96
C ASN A 94 -2.29 -17.74 -16.14
N MET A 95 -1.91 -17.23 -17.32
CA MET A 95 -1.86 -15.79 -17.56
C MET A 95 -3.23 -15.11 -17.40
N GLU A 96 -4.29 -15.68 -17.97
CA GLU A 96 -5.66 -15.16 -17.88
C GLU A 96 -6.15 -15.07 -16.43
N GLN A 97 -5.85 -16.09 -15.61
CA GLN A 97 -6.20 -16.11 -14.19
C GLN A 97 -5.45 -15.03 -13.42
N LEU A 98 -4.16 -14.84 -13.71
CA LEU A 98 -3.34 -13.82 -13.08
C LEU A 98 -3.84 -12.42 -13.47
N GLU A 99 -4.10 -12.17 -14.75
CA GLU A 99 -4.64 -10.91 -15.26
C GLU A 99 -5.98 -10.57 -14.59
N ALA A 100 -6.91 -11.53 -14.55
CA ALA A 100 -8.21 -11.34 -13.89
C ALA A 100 -8.07 -11.02 -12.40
N SER A 101 -7.13 -11.67 -11.70
CA SER A 101 -6.88 -11.41 -10.28
C SER A 101 -6.23 -10.05 -10.04
N VAL A 102 -5.30 -9.64 -10.90
CA VAL A 102 -4.68 -8.31 -10.85
C VAL A 102 -5.71 -7.22 -11.12
N ALA A 103 -6.59 -7.40 -12.11
CA ALA A 103 -7.69 -6.47 -12.38
C ALA A 103 -8.63 -6.35 -11.18
N ALA A 104 -9.08 -7.47 -10.61
CA ALA A 104 -9.95 -7.47 -9.44
C ALA A 104 -9.29 -6.79 -8.21
N ALA A 105 -7.98 -7.03 -7.99
CA ALA A 105 -7.24 -6.39 -6.91
C ALA A 105 -7.07 -4.88 -7.15
N ALA A 106 -6.80 -4.45 -8.38
CA ALA A 106 -6.72 -3.04 -8.75
C ALA A 106 -8.03 -2.31 -8.48
N ASP A 107 -9.18 -2.92 -8.80
CA ASP A 107 -10.51 -2.34 -8.52
C ASP A 107 -10.80 -2.21 -7.02
N VAL A 108 -10.34 -3.17 -6.21
CA VAL A 108 -10.47 -3.09 -4.75
C VAL A 108 -9.59 -1.96 -4.20
N LEU A 109 -8.33 -1.90 -4.62
CA LEU A 109 -7.39 -0.85 -4.18
C LEU A 109 -7.85 0.54 -4.61
N ALA A 110 -8.39 0.70 -5.82
CA ALA A 110 -8.94 1.97 -6.30
C ALA A 110 -10.11 2.45 -5.43
N ARG A 111 -11.02 1.53 -5.06
CA ARG A 111 -12.14 1.85 -4.16
C ARG A 111 -11.67 2.22 -2.75
N GLN A 112 -10.67 1.50 -2.22
CA GLN A 112 -10.07 1.81 -0.93
C GLN A 112 -9.38 3.19 -0.95
N ALA A 113 -8.59 3.47 -1.98
CA ALA A 113 -7.92 4.76 -2.12
C ALA A 113 -8.92 5.94 -2.18
N ALA A 114 -10.05 5.77 -2.87
CA ALA A 114 -11.11 6.77 -2.91
C ALA A 114 -11.77 6.98 -1.52
N ALA A 115 -12.00 5.90 -0.78
CA ALA A 115 -12.54 5.96 0.58
C ALA A 115 -11.56 6.63 1.56
N ASP A 116 -10.28 6.27 1.50
CA ASP A 116 -9.23 6.86 2.34
C ASP A 116 -9.07 8.35 2.07
N GLN A 117 -9.16 8.76 0.79
CA GLN A 117 -9.14 10.18 0.42
C GLN A 117 -10.33 10.94 0.99
N ALA A 118 -11.53 10.35 0.97
CA ALA A 118 -12.72 10.97 1.57
C ALA A 118 -12.56 11.16 3.09
N LEU A 119 -12.04 10.14 3.79
CA LEU A 119 -11.76 10.21 5.22
C LEU A 119 -10.69 11.26 5.56
N ALA A 120 -9.66 11.40 4.72
CA ALA A 120 -8.63 12.42 4.91
C ALA A 120 -9.20 13.84 4.82
N ILE A 121 -10.10 14.11 3.85
CA ILE A 121 -10.77 15.40 3.70
C ILE A 121 -11.68 15.69 4.90
N GLU A 122 -12.39 14.69 5.39
CA GLU A 122 -13.23 14.82 6.59
C GLU A 122 -12.39 15.14 7.83
N ALA A 123 -11.29 14.40 8.05
CA ALA A 123 -10.37 14.63 9.15
C ALA A 123 -9.75 16.04 9.11
N GLU A 124 -9.35 16.52 7.93
CA GLU A 124 -8.86 17.90 7.75
C GLU A 124 -9.93 18.93 8.12
N THR A 125 -11.17 18.71 7.67
CA THR A 125 -12.30 19.59 7.96
C THR A 125 -12.59 19.67 9.46
N ILE A 126 -12.58 18.51 10.14
CA ILE A 126 -12.75 18.41 11.59
C ILE A 126 -11.60 19.15 12.29
N ALA A 127 -10.34 18.91 11.91
CA ALA A 127 -9.19 19.57 12.51
C ALA A 127 -9.25 21.11 12.34
N ARG A 128 -9.68 21.61 11.18
CA ARG A 128 -9.89 23.04 10.95
C ARG A 128 -10.98 23.60 11.87
N ARG A 129 -12.12 22.90 12.01
CA ARG A 129 -13.21 23.31 12.91
C ARG A 129 -12.74 23.33 14.37
N SER A 130 -12.04 22.30 14.83
CA SER A 130 -11.51 22.25 16.20
C SER A 130 -10.60 23.44 16.50
N ARG A 131 -9.67 23.78 15.59
CA ARG A 131 -8.80 24.96 15.75
C ARG A 131 -9.58 26.28 15.85
N HIS A 132 -10.64 26.44 15.06
CA HIS A 132 -11.49 27.64 15.13
C HIS A 132 -12.32 27.71 16.42
N MET A 133 -12.84 26.58 16.89
CA MET A 133 -13.72 26.52 18.06
C MET A 133 -12.95 26.62 19.38
N ASP A 134 -11.68 26.23 19.43
CA ASP A 134 -10.84 26.34 20.63
C ASP A 134 -10.70 27.81 21.09
N GLY A 135 -10.42 28.73 20.16
CA GLY A 135 -10.40 30.17 20.44
C GLY A 135 -11.80 30.78 20.69
N ALA A 136 -12.82 30.28 19.99
CA ALA A 136 -14.19 30.78 20.13
C ALA A 136 -14.84 30.40 21.47
N GLY A 137 -14.54 29.20 21.99
CA GLY A 137 -15.06 28.73 23.28
C GLY A 137 -14.55 29.58 24.44
N VAL A 138 -13.26 29.90 24.46
CA VAL A 138 -12.66 30.77 25.50
C VAL A 138 -13.28 32.18 25.44
N ALA A 139 -13.43 32.75 24.24
CA ALA A 139 -14.03 34.07 24.06
C ALA A 139 -15.52 34.11 24.44
N ALA A 140 -16.29 33.08 24.07
CA ALA A 140 -17.71 32.97 24.42
C ALA A 140 -17.92 32.84 25.94
N VAL A 141 -17.12 32.01 26.62
CA VAL A 141 -17.16 31.89 28.08
C VAL A 141 -16.76 33.20 28.77
N ALA A 142 -15.74 33.90 28.27
CA ALA A 142 -15.34 35.20 28.80
C ALA A 142 -16.44 36.25 28.66
N TYR A 143 -17.09 36.33 27.50
CA TYR A 143 -18.23 37.23 27.26
C TYR A 143 -19.40 36.93 28.20
N LEU A 144 -19.82 35.66 28.31
CA LEU A 144 -20.93 35.26 29.19
C LEU A 144 -20.66 35.60 30.66
N ARG A 145 -19.40 35.49 31.13
CA ARG A 145 -19.01 35.90 32.49
C ARG A 145 -19.02 37.41 32.69
N ALA A 146 -18.71 38.19 31.65
CA ALA A 146 -18.76 39.65 31.72
C ALA A 146 -20.19 40.21 31.70
N CYS A 147 -21.15 39.43 31.20
CA CYS A 147 -22.58 39.77 31.18
C CYS A 147 -23.36 39.23 32.39
N ALA A 148 -22.74 38.45 33.28
CA ALA A 148 -23.33 37.91 34.50
C ALA A 148 -22.97 38.79 35.71
#